data_AF-A0A3E1EZB5-F1
#
_entry.id   AF-A0A3E1EZB5-F1
#
_cell.length_a   1.000
_cell.length_b   1.000
_cell.length_c   1.000
_cell.angle_alpha   90.00
_cell.angle_beta   90.00
_cell.angle_gamma   90.00
#
_symmetry.space_group_name_H-M   'P 1'
#
loop_
_entity.id
_entity.type
_entity.pdbx_description
1 polymer ?
#
loop_
_entity_poly.entity_id
_entity_poly.type
_entity_poly.pdbx_seq_one_letter_code
_entity_poly.pdbx_strand_id
1 'polypeptide(L)'
;MKMILRFLTVILFLGVFSACSEYQKIVKGDNYEEKFAHANRMYDKGSYTKALTLYEQIYQRYPKTDKGEVAYYRIGKSYFALEDYYMAGYYFNQFTQRYPVSENAEEALFMTAICSVKNSPKPSLDQEETDLALNDLQLFVQRYPDSDLIDSCNRTMDRLRFKLETKKFESVELYDRMENNRAAVAASKSFLEDYPRSEYIEEAAYIQFRNSYVLAMNSVLSKKKERVENAMETYAKYSYLFEDESYAKRTKRYNEELSDELISVAEQYSFREIGEAYELSRTTSEKKKVYYLEETLKRFDNFAKKYPESELLDKAKAIHKRAEKELVNS
;
A
#
# COMPACT_ATOMS: atom_id res chain seq x y z
N MET A 1 66.49 -10.03 31.61
CA MET A 1 65.07 -10.06 31.19
C MET A 1 64.50 -8.68 30.85
N LYS A 2 64.59 -7.67 31.74
CA LYS A 2 64.06 -6.31 31.47
C LYS A 2 64.69 -5.57 30.27
N MET A 3 65.99 -5.77 30.00
CA MET A 3 66.63 -5.20 28.80
C MET A 3 66.18 -5.87 27.49
N ILE A 4 66.00 -7.20 27.49
CA ILE A 4 65.50 -7.96 26.33
C ILE A 4 64.05 -7.56 26.02
N LEU A 5 63.23 -7.36 27.06
CA LEU A 5 61.86 -6.88 26.91
C LEU A 5 61.80 -5.45 26.35
N ARG A 6 62.71 -4.55 26.79
CA ARG A 6 62.86 -3.20 26.24
C ARG A 6 63.32 -3.21 24.77
N PHE A 7 64.24 -4.09 24.42
CA PHE A 7 64.73 -4.25 23.06
C PHE A 7 63.64 -4.80 22.12
N LEU A 8 62.86 -5.77 22.59
CA LEU A 8 61.68 -6.30 21.87
C LEU A 8 60.60 -5.24 21.69
N THR A 9 60.33 -4.39 22.70
CA THR A 9 59.38 -3.28 22.53
C THR A 9 59.87 -2.24 21.53
N VAL A 10 61.18 -1.95 21.45
CA VAL A 10 61.75 -1.01 20.48
C VAL A 10 61.69 -1.59 19.05
N ILE A 11 61.98 -2.87 18.87
CA ILE A 11 61.85 -3.58 17.58
C ILE A 11 60.37 -3.66 17.14
N LEU A 12 59.46 -3.95 18.07
CA LEU A 12 58.01 -3.93 17.82
C LEU A 12 57.54 -2.53 17.40
N PHE A 13 58.05 -1.47 18.04
CA PHE A 13 57.74 -0.08 17.68
C PHE A 13 58.31 0.31 16.30
N LEU A 14 59.54 -0.12 15.97
CA LEU A 14 60.18 0.10 14.65
C LEU A 14 59.50 -0.70 13.52
N GLY A 15 58.95 -1.88 13.82
CA GLY A 15 58.19 -2.69 12.87
C GLY A 15 56.87 -2.04 12.42
N VAL A 16 56.24 -1.23 13.29
CA VAL A 16 55.00 -0.50 12.97
C VAL A 16 55.24 0.67 12.01
N PHE A 17 56.43 1.27 12.00
CA PHE A 17 56.78 2.38 11.08
C PHE A 17 57.20 1.94 9.67
N SER A 18 57.38 0.64 9.42
CA SER A 18 57.84 0.10 8.13
C SER A 18 56.70 -0.24 7.17
N ALA A 19 55.44 -0.13 7.60
CA ALA A 19 54.29 -0.61 6.84
C ALA A 19 53.68 0.43 5.87
N CYS A 20 54.52 1.24 5.21
CA CYS A 20 54.04 2.02 4.06
C CYS A 20 53.85 1.05 2.88
N SER A 21 52.63 0.53 2.72
CA SER A 21 52.30 -0.39 1.65
C SER A 21 52.51 0.26 0.28
N GLU A 22 52.84 -0.54 -0.74
CA GLU A 22 52.96 -0.09 -2.13
C GLU A 22 51.73 0.74 -2.57
N TYR A 23 50.54 0.32 -2.14
CA TYR A 23 49.30 1.06 -2.34
C TYR A 23 49.37 2.49 -1.80
N GLN A 24 49.86 2.71 -0.57
CA GLN A 24 49.95 4.08 -0.03
C GLN A 24 51.00 4.94 -0.69
N LYS A 25 52.05 4.34 -1.25
CA LYS A 25 52.99 5.07 -2.12
C LYS A 25 52.28 5.56 -3.38
N ILE A 26 51.46 4.70 -4.00
CA ILE A 26 50.71 5.04 -5.21
C ILE A 26 49.65 6.10 -4.94
N VAL A 27 48.85 5.96 -3.86
CA VAL A 27 47.82 6.93 -3.48
C VAL A 27 48.41 8.34 -3.27
N LYS A 28 49.59 8.44 -2.63
CA LYS A 28 50.25 9.72 -2.34
C LYS A 28 51.08 10.28 -3.49
N GLY A 29 51.44 9.46 -4.47
CA GLY A 29 52.25 9.88 -5.61
C GLY A 29 51.47 10.73 -6.62
N ASP A 30 52.18 11.39 -7.53
CA ASP A 30 51.58 12.21 -8.60
C ASP A 30 51.58 11.52 -9.98
N ASN A 31 51.94 10.24 -10.04
CA ASN A 31 51.90 9.45 -11.27
C ASN A 31 50.50 8.88 -11.51
N TYR A 32 49.67 9.62 -12.23
CA TYR A 32 48.28 9.23 -12.47
C TYR A 32 48.11 8.07 -13.46
N GLU A 33 49.11 7.79 -14.30
CA GLU A 33 49.13 6.59 -15.13
C GLU A 33 49.27 5.34 -14.27
N GLU A 34 50.20 5.39 -13.32
CA GLU A 34 50.39 4.32 -12.36
C GLU A 34 49.17 4.15 -11.44
N LYS A 35 48.55 5.26 -10.99
CA LYS A 35 47.28 5.21 -10.23
C LYS A 35 46.18 4.52 -11.03
N PHE A 36 45.99 4.86 -12.30
CA PHE A 36 44.95 4.26 -13.13
C PHE A 36 45.18 2.77 -13.36
N ALA A 37 46.41 2.38 -13.71
CA ALA A 37 46.77 0.97 -13.85
C ALA A 37 46.58 0.20 -12.54
N HIS A 38 46.91 0.79 -11.39
CA HIS A 38 46.73 0.16 -10.09
C HIS A 38 45.26 0.10 -9.66
N ALA A 39 44.46 1.13 -9.96
CA ALA A 39 43.02 1.16 -9.73
C ALA A 39 42.33 0.00 -10.47
N ASN A 40 42.65 -0.20 -11.75
CA ASN A 40 42.12 -1.33 -12.53
C ASN A 40 42.52 -2.67 -11.91
N ARG A 41 43.79 -2.86 -11.54
CA ARG A 41 44.23 -4.08 -10.84
C ARG A 41 43.48 -4.32 -9.53
N MET A 42 43.18 -3.26 -8.77
CA MET A 42 42.43 -3.39 -7.51
C MET A 42 40.96 -3.71 -7.78
N TYR A 43 40.36 -3.08 -8.79
CA TYR A 43 39.00 -3.34 -9.22
C TYR A 43 38.83 -4.80 -9.67
N ASP A 44 39.72 -5.29 -10.53
CA ASP A 44 39.70 -6.67 -11.06
C ASP A 44 39.91 -7.71 -9.96
N LYS A 45 40.62 -7.35 -8.88
CA LYS A 45 40.79 -8.19 -7.67
C LYS A 45 39.63 -8.10 -6.68
N GLY A 46 38.56 -7.37 -7.01
CA GLY A 46 37.45 -7.12 -6.10
C GLY A 46 37.78 -6.20 -4.92
N SER A 47 38.95 -5.56 -4.91
CA SER A 47 39.35 -4.58 -3.89
C SER A 47 38.72 -3.21 -4.17
N TYR A 48 37.38 -3.16 -4.23
CA TYR A 48 36.61 -2.01 -4.70
C TYR A 48 36.86 -0.74 -3.90
N THR A 49 37.00 -0.80 -2.57
CA THR A 49 37.32 0.38 -1.74
C THR A 49 38.66 1.01 -2.12
N LYS A 50 39.68 0.19 -2.45
CA LYS A 50 41.00 0.68 -2.87
C LYS A 50 40.97 1.23 -4.29
N ALA A 51 40.22 0.58 -5.17
CA ALA A 51 40.02 1.04 -6.54
C ALA A 51 39.31 2.40 -6.55
N LEU A 52 38.24 2.53 -5.76
CA LEU A 52 37.43 3.73 -5.59
C LEU A 52 38.28 4.95 -5.22
N THR A 53 39.12 4.86 -4.18
CA THR A 53 40.01 5.96 -3.77
C THR A 53 40.90 6.46 -4.91
N LEU A 54 41.46 5.53 -5.71
CA LEU A 54 42.33 5.89 -6.82
C LEU A 54 41.52 6.49 -7.98
N TYR A 55 40.37 5.92 -8.32
CA TYR A 55 39.49 6.45 -9.37
C TYR A 55 38.97 7.85 -9.05
N GLU A 56 38.62 8.16 -7.80
CA GLU A 56 38.20 9.50 -7.37
C GLU A 56 39.30 10.54 -7.62
N GLN A 57 40.56 10.21 -7.29
CA GLN A 57 41.70 11.10 -7.55
C GLN A 57 41.93 11.31 -9.04
N ILE A 58 41.86 10.23 -9.84
CA ILE A 58 42.01 10.29 -11.30
C ILE A 58 40.92 11.16 -11.91
N TYR A 59 39.68 10.97 -11.47
CA TYR A 59 38.55 11.76 -11.92
C TYR A 59 38.70 13.25 -11.56
N GLN A 60 39.09 13.56 -10.33
CA GLN A 60 39.30 14.93 -9.87
C GLN A 60 40.35 15.66 -10.73
N ARG A 61 41.38 14.94 -11.18
CA ARG A 61 42.47 15.52 -11.97
C ARG A 61 42.14 15.61 -13.47
N TYR A 62 41.47 14.61 -14.04
CA TYR A 62 41.30 14.48 -15.50
C TYR A 62 39.86 14.14 -15.94
N PRO A 63 38.83 14.90 -15.51
CA PRO A 63 37.43 14.52 -15.74
C PRO A 63 37.00 14.55 -17.22
N LYS A 64 37.74 15.23 -18.11
CA LYS A 64 37.39 15.36 -19.54
C LYS A 64 38.20 14.43 -20.46
N THR A 65 38.83 13.41 -19.89
CA THR A 65 39.65 12.45 -20.64
C THR A 65 38.99 11.07 -20.62
N ASP A 66 39.37 10.19 -21.55
CA ASP A 66 38.89 8.80 -21.59
C ASP A 66 39.13 8.08 -20.26
N LYS A 67 40.27 8.35 -19.61
CA LYS A 67 40.58 7.80 -18.27
C LYS A 67 39.68 8.38 -17.18
N GLY A 68 39.31 9.66 -17.29
CA GLY A 68 38.33 10.29 -16.41
C GLY A 68 36.95 9.67 -16.55
N GLU A 69 36.50 9.44 -17.78
CA GLU A 69 35.24 8.75 -18.07
C GLU A 69 35.24 7.34 -17.48
N VAL A 70 36.25 6.53 -17.80
CA VAL A 70 36.39 5.16 -17.25
C VAL A 70 36.46 5.19 -15.72
N ALA A 71 37.22 6.11 -15.13
CA ALA A 71 37.31 6.25 -13.68
C ALA A 71 35.93 6.57 -13.08
N TYR A 72 35.19 7.53 -13.64
CA TYR A 72 33.86 7.90 -13.13
C TYR A 72 32.87 6.74 -13.22
N TYR A 73 32.88 6.01 -14.33
CA TYR A 73 32.06 4.81 -14.49
C TYR A 73 32.40 3.73 -13.46
N ARG A 74 33.70 3.47 -13.26
CA ARG A 74 34.20 2.49 -12.30
C ARG A 74 33.98 2.90 -10.85
N ILE A 75 33.85 4.20 -10.54
CA ILE A 75 33.39 4.67 -9.23
C ILE A 75 31.97 4.13 -8.96
N GLY A 76 31.03 4.36 -9.87
CA GLY A 76 29.66 3.84 -9.75
C GLY A 76 29.62 2.31 -9.62
N LYS A 77 30.36 1.59 -10.48
CA LYS A 77 30.47 0.12 -10.40
C LYS A 77 31.12 -0.36 -9.10
N SER A 78 32.05 0.40 -8.51
CA SER A 78 32.69 0.05 -7.25
C SER A 78 31.73 0.21 -6.08
N TYR A 79 30.97 1.31 -6.02
CA TYR A 79 29.91 1.47 -5.02
C TYR A 79 28.84 0.38 -5.14
N PHE A 80 28.45 0.03 -6.37
CA PHE A 80 27.49 -1.05 -6.61
C PHE A 80 27.99 -2.38 -6.07
N ALA A 81 29.26 -2.71 -6.33
CA ALA A 81 29.86 -3.96 -5.84
C ALA A 81 30.10 -3.96 -4.32
N LEU A 82 30.13 -2.78 -3.69
CA LEU A 82 30.14 -2.61 -2.23
C LEU A 82 28.71 -2.59 -1.63
N GLU A 83 27.68 -2.80 -2.46
CA GLU A 83 26.26 -2.76 -2.09
C GLU A 83 25.79 -1.39 -1.54
N ASP A 84 26.58 -0.33 -1.76
CA ASP A 84 26.15 1.05 -1.50
C ASP A 84 25.38 1.55 -2.73
N TYR A 85 24.14 1.07 -2.86
CA TYR A 85 23.30 1.35 -4.01
C TYR A 85 22.90 2.84 -4.10
N TYR A 86 22.86 3.56 -2.98
CA TYR A 86 22.62 5.01 -2.98
C TYR A 86 23.74 5.76 -3.70
N MET A 87 25.00 5.52 -3.29
CA MET A 87 26.13 6.16 -3.94
C MET A 87 26.32 5.65 -5.37
N ALA A 88 26.11 4.35 -5.60
CA ALA A 88 26.19 3.78 -6.94
C ALA A 88 25.19 4.46 -7.89
N GLY A 89 23.92 4.52 -7.51
CA GLY A 89 22.85 5.16 -8.29
C GLY A 89 23.15 6.63 -8.56
N TYR A 90 23.66 7.36 -7.57
CA TYR A 90 24.12 8.74 -7.75
C TYR A 90 25.19 8.86 -8.84
N TYR A 91 26.28 8.08 -8.75
CA TYR A 91 27.38 8.15 -9.72
C TYR A 91 26.97 7.70 -11.12
N PHE A 92 26.13 6.66 -11.23
CA PHE A 92 25.60 6.22 -12.51
C PHE A 92 24.69 7.28 -13.14
N ASN A 93 23.78 7.88 -12.38
CA ASN A 93 22.91 8.94 -12.88
C ASN A 93 23.74 10.13 -13.38
N GLN A 94 24.72 10.56 -12.58
CA GLN A 94 25.65 11.62 -12.97
C GLN A 94 26.48 11.26 -14.19
N PHE A 95 26.85 10.00 -14.38
CA PHE A 95 27.57 9.55 -15.57
C PHE A 95 26.77 9.84 -16.84
N THR A 96 25.45 9.56 -16.84
CA THR A 96 24.57 9.83 -18.00
C THR A 96 24.46 11.30 -18.37
N GLN A 97 24.69 12.21 -17.40
CA GLN A 97 24.67 13.65 -17.60
C GLN A 97 26.03 14.17 -18.08
N ARG A 98 27.11 13.62 -17.54
CA ARG A 98 28.49 14.05 -17.82
C ARG A 98 29.02 13.49 -19.15
N TYR A 99 28.62 12.26 -19.48
CA TYR A 99 29.08 11.52 -20.66
C TYR A 99 27.89 10.97 -21.48
N PRO A 100 26.99 11.84 -21.99
CA PRO A 100 25.75 11.41 -22.63
C PRO A 100 25.94 10.65 -23.95
N VAL A 101 27.13 10.75 -24.58
CA VAL A 101 27.48 10.07 -25.83
C VAL A 101 28.38 8.85 -25.61
N SER A 102 28.65 8.48 -24.35
CA SER A 102 29.44 7.29 -24.02
C SER A 102 28.71 6.02 -24.44
N GLU A 103 29.46 5.01 -24.88
CA GLU A 103 28.95 3.65 -25.07
C GLU A 103 28.41 3.05 -23.77
N ASN A 104 28.87 3.53 -22.60
CA ASN A 104 28.39 3.10 -21.28
C ASN A 104 27.17 3.91 -20.79
N ALA A 105 26.68 4.89 -21.53
CA ALA A 105 25.59 5.76 -21.07
C ALA A 105 24.28 4.98 -20.87
N GLU A 106 23.99 4.02 -21.74
CA GLU A 106 22.84 3.12 -21.63
C GLU A 106 22.95 2.24 -20.38
N GLU A 107 24.08 1.53 -20.23
CA GLU A 107 24.31 0.66 -19.05
C GLU A 107 24.25 1.49 -17.76
N ALA A 108 24.83 2.70 -17.73
CA ALA A 108 24.77 3.57 -16.56
C ALA A 108 23.33 3.98 -16.21
N LEU A 109 22.49 4.31 -17.19
CA LEU A 109 21.09 4.62 -16.89
C LEU A 109 20.35 3.39 -16.35
N PHE A 110 20.56 2.22 -16.94
CA PHE A 110 20.00 0.97 -16.43
C PHE A 110 20.47 0.69 -14.99
N MET A 111 21.77 0.83 -14.73
CA MET A 111 22.35 0.62 -13.41
C MET A 111 21.81 1.61 -12.37
N THR A 112 21.48 2.84 -12.77
CA THR A 112 20.76 3.79 -11.90
C THR A 112 19.43 3.19 -11.43
N ALA A 113 18.61 2.71 -12.37
CA ALA A 113 17.33 2.08 -12.05
C ALA A 113 17.49 0.82 -11.20
N ILE A 114 18.50 -0.02 -11.48
CA ILE A 114 18.77 -1.22 -10.68
C ILE A 114 19.20 -0.88 -9.25
N CYS A 115 19.93 0.21 -9.03
CA CYS A 115 20.24 0.67 -7.67
C CYS A 115 18.97 1.02 -6.90
N SER A 116 18.04 1.76 -7.50
CA SER A 116 16.74 2.08 -6.91
C SER A 116 15.93 0.80 -6.62
N VAL A 117 15.93 -0.17 -7.53
CA VAL A 117 15.30 -1.50 -7.32
C VAL A 117 15.91 -2.24 -6.12
N LYS A 118 17.23 -2.12 -5.91
CA LYS A 118 17.93 -2.76 -4.78
C LYS A 118 17.62 -2.08 -3.44
N ASN A 119 17.38 -0.77 -3.45
CA ASN A 119 16.96 -0.01 -2.27
C ASN A 119 15.47 -0.22 -1.93
N SER A 120 14.64 -0.61 -2.89
CA SER A 120 13.21 -0.89 -2.68
C SER A 120 12.99 -1.92 -1.56
N PRO A 121 12.35 -1.53 -0.44
CA PRO A 121 12.23 -2.38 0.75
C PRO A 121 11.15 -3.46 0.57
N LYS A 122 10.96 -4.31 1.60
CA LYS A 122 9.84 -5.26 1.66
C LYS A 122 8.47 -4.53 1.75
N PRO A 123 7.35 -5.17 1.33
CA PRO A 123 6.02 -4.53 1.29
C PRO A 123 5.60 -3.83 2.59
N SER A 124 5.90 -4.43 3.73
CA SER A 124 5.46 -3.94 5.05
C SER A 124 6.08 -2.59 5.49
N LEU A 125 7.03 -2.03 4.73
CA LEU A 125 7.72 -0.77 5.03
C LEU A 125 7.28 0.35 4.09
N ASP A 126 7.71 1.59 4.35
CA ASP A 126 7.50 2.71 3.43
C ASP A 126 8.00 2.39 2.01
N GLN A 127 7.29 2.83 0.98
CA GLN A 127 7.53 2.41 -0.41
C GLN A 127 8.05 3.54 -1.31
N GLU A 128 8.52 4.67 -0.77
CA GLU A 128 9.08 5.77 -1.57
C GLU A 128 10.19 5.29 -2.53
N GLU A 129 11.08 4.42 -2.06
CA GLU A 129 12.16 3.83 -2.88
C GLU A 129 11.62 2.88 -3.98
N THR A 130 10.46 2.25 -3.76
CA THR A 130 9.80 1.41 -4.78
C THR A 130 9.24 2.26 -5.91
N ASP A 131 8.62 3.39 -5.57
CA ASP A 131 8.09 4.34 -6.55
C ASP A 131 9.22 5.00 -7.34
N LEU A 132 10.34 5.35 -6.67
CA LEU A 132 11.55 5.82 -7.33
C LEU A 132 12.07 4.78 -8.35
N ALA A 133 12.16 3.51 -7.94
CA ALA A 133 12.61 2.44 -8.82
C ALA A 133 11.71 2.25 -10.05
N LEU A 134 10.39 2.38 -9.90
CA LEU A 134 9.45 2.34 -11.02
C LEU A 134 9.69 3.49 -12.00
N ASN A 135 9.90 4.71 -11.48
CA ASN A 135 10.17 5.88 -12.30
C ASN A 135 11.49 5.76 -13.06
N ASP A 136 12.55 5.29 -12.41
CA ASP A 136 13.87 5.12 -13.05
C ASP A 136 13.85 4.03 -14.13
N LEU A 137 13.16 2.91 -13.89
CA LEU A 137 12.97 1.86 -14.90
C LEU A 137 12.16 2.39 -16.10
N GLN A 138 11.10 3.16 -15.83
CA GLN A 138 10.29 3.75 -16.88
C GLN A 138 11.08 4.77 -17.70
N LEU A 139 11.93 5.58 -17.05
CA LEU A 139 12.84 6.50 -17.73
C LEU A 139 13.82 5.76 -18.64
N PHE A 140 14.38 4.64 -18.18
CA PHE A 140 15.24 3.79 -19.02
C PHE A 140 14.49 3.28 -20.25
N VAL A 141 13.31 2.71 -20.07
CA VAL A 141 12.46 2.19 -21.16
C VAL A 141 12.11 3.29 -22.17
N GLN A 142 11.82 4.51 -21.70
CA GLN A 142 11.51 5.64 -22.59
C GLN A 142 12.73 6.14 -23.36
N ARG A 143 13.92 6.12 -22.76
CA ARG A 143 15.14 6.64 -23.37
C ARG A 143 15.84 5.65 -24.30
N TYR A 144 15.73 4.35 -24.01
CA TYR A 144 16.37 3.27 -24.77
C TYR A 144 15.33 2.20 -25.18
N PRO A 145 14.30 2.55 -25.97
CA PRO A 145 13.18 1.65 -26.29
C PRO A 145 13.57 0.40 -27.09
N ASP A 146 14.72 0.43 -27.78
CA ASP A 146 15.24 -0.68 -28.60
C ASP A 146 16.29 -1.53 -27.85
N SER A 147 16.48 -1.30 -26.54
CA SER A 147 17.45 -2.04 -25.73
C SER A 147 17.05 -3.50 -25.52
N ASP A 148 18.03 -4.40 -25.52
CA ASP A 148 17.83 -5.81 -25.12
C ASP A 148 17.39 -5.95 -23.64
N LEU A 149 17.49 -4.89 -22.85
CA LEU A 149 17.14 -4.88 -21.42
C LEU A 149 15.65 -4.57 -21.14
N ILE A 150 14.86 -4.20 -22.16
CA ILE A 150 13.46 -3.79 -21.99
C ILE A 150 12.61 -4.86 -21.29
N ASP A 151 12.76 -6.13 -21.68
CA ASP A 151 12.01 -7.24 -21.06
C ASP A 151 12.37 -7.43 -19.58
N SER A 152 13.63 -7.17 -19.21
CA SER A 152 14.08 -7.25 -17.82
C SER A 152 13.51 -6.08 -16.99
N CYS A 153 13.44 -4.88 -17.58
CA CYS A 153 12.79 -3.73 -16.97
C CYS A 153 11.30 -3.97 -16.75
N ASN A 154 10.58 -4.42 -17.77
CA ASN A 154 9.14 -4.70 -17.70
C ASN A 154 8.80 -5.72 -16.61
N ARG A 155 9.51 -6.87 -16.60
CA ARG A 155 9.33 -7.89 -15.55
C ARG A 155 9.65 -7.36 -14.15
N THR A 156 10.65 -6.48 -14.02
CA THR A 156 10.99 -5.86 -12.74
C THR A 156 9.91 -4.87 -12.30
N MET A 157 9.40 -4.03 -13.21
CA MET A 157 8.30 -3.11 -12.92
C MET A 157 7.04 -3.86 -12.48
N ASP A 158 6.69 -4.98 -13.13
CA ASP A 158 5.55 -5.79 -12.75
C ASP A 158 5.70 -6.37 -11.34
N ARG A 159 6.90 -6.86 -10.98
CA ARG A 159 7.21 -7.31 -9.63
C ARG A 159 7.10 -6.19 -8.58
N LEU A 160 7.55 -4.97 -8.91
CA LEU A 160 7.44 -3.82 -8.00
C LEU A 160 5.99 -3.36 -7.84
N ARG A 161 5.19 -3.34 -8.92
CA ARG A 161 3.75 -3.05 -8.87
C ARG A 161 3.01 -4.08 -8.02
N PHE A 162 3.32 -5.35 -8.20
CA PHE A 162 2.77 -6.43 -7.38
C PHE A 162 3.17 -6.29 -5.90
N LYS A 163 4.37 -5.78 -5.60
CA LYS A 163 4.78 -5.45 -4.24
C LYS A 163 3.89 -4.36 -3.61
N LEU A 164 3.58 -3.30 -4.36
CA LEU A 164 2.69 -2.22 -3.90
C LEU A 164 1.26 -2.72 -3.67
N GLU A 165 0.76 -3.53 -4.60
CA GLU A 165 -0.53 -4.23 -4.48
C GLU A 165 -0.57 -5.09 -3.21
N THR A 166 0.45 -5.94 -3.00
CA THR A 166 0.56 -6.79 -1.81
C THR A 166 0.52 -5.96 -0.52
N LYS A 167 1.26 -4.84 -0.45
CA LYS A 167 1.20 -3.93 0.72
C LYS A 167 -0.21 -3.40 0.98
N LYS A 168 -0.93 -3.01 -0.08
CA LYS A 168 -2.29 -2.50 0.05
C LYS A 168 -3.24 -3.61 0.52
N PHE A 169 -3.08 -4.83 0.01
CA PHE A 169 -3.85 -5.99 0.45
C PHE A 169 -3.55 -6.38 1.91
N GLU A 170 -2.28 -6.40 2.34
CA GLU A 170 -1.89 -6.63 3.74
C GLU A 170 -2.58 -5.63 4.69
N SER A 171 -2.86 -4.40 4.23
CA SER A 171 -3.63 -3.42 4.99
C SER A 171 -5.11 -3.79 5.13
N VAL A 172 -5.70 -4.39 4.09
CA VAL A 172 -7.06 -4.94 4.13
C VAL A 172 -7.14 -6.04 5.17
N GLU A 173 -6.21 -7.01 5.12
CA GLU A 173 -6.14 -8.12 6.07
C GLU A 173 -5.90 -7.63 7.52
N LEU A 174 -5.07 -6.60 7.69
CA LEU A 174 -4.82 -6.03 9.01
C LEU A 174 -6.09 -5.49 9.65
N TYR A 175 -6.86 -4.66 8.91
CA TYR A 175 -8.10 -4.10 9.44
C TYR A 175 -9.16 -5.14 9.72
N ASP A 176 -9.21 -6.16 8.86
CA ASP A 176 -10.07 -7.32 9.05
C ASP A 176 -9.75 -8.08 10.35
N ARG A 177 -8.46 -8.41 10.56
CA ARG A 177 -7.98 -9.10 11.77
C ARG A 177 -8.20 -8.29 13.04
N MET A 178 -8.14 -6.97 12.95
CA MET A 178 -8.43 -6.06 14.06
C MET A 178 -9.93 -5.90 14.35
N GLU A 179 -10.81 -6.59 13.60
CA GLU A 179 -12.27 -6.46 13.65
C GLU A 179 -12.75 -5.00 13.44
N ASN A 180 -11.92 -4.18 12.80
CA ASN A 180 -12.26 -2.81 12.46
C ASN A 180 -13.06 -2.80 11.15
N ASN A 181 -14.29 -3.29 11.23
CA ASN A 181 -15.16 -3.56 10.08
C ASN A 181 -15.28 -2.36 9.11
N ARG A 182 -15.38 -1.12 9.63
CA ARG A 182 -15.47 0.07 8.76
C ARG A 182 -14.18 0.31 7.99
N ALA A 183 -13.03 0.20 8.66
CA ALA A 183 -11.74 0.37 8.02
C ALA A 183 -11.47 -0.77 7.02
N ALA A 184 -11.84 -2.01 7.37
CA ALA A 184 -11.74 -3.16 6.47
C ALA A 184 -12.57 -2.97 5.20
N VAL A 185 -13.84 -2.55 5.32
CA VAL A 185 -14.70 -2.25 4.15
C VAL A 185 -14.11 -1.13 3.29
N ALA A 186 -13.65 -0.04 3.90
CA ALA A 186 -13.07 1.08 3.18
C ALA A 186 -11.75 0.73 2.48
N ALA A 187 -10.86 0.00 3.16
CA ALA A 187 -9.59 -0.47 2.62
C ALA A 187 -9.82 -1.46 1.47
N SER A 188 -10.75 -2.42 1.64
CA SER A 188 -11.09 -3.38 0.60
C SER A 188 -11.67 -2.68 -0.63
N LYS A 189 -12.56 -1.69 -0.43
CA LYS A 189 -13.11 -0.89 -1.54
C LYS A 189 -12.00 -0.20 -2.33
N SER A 190 -11.10 0.51 -1.63
CA SER A 190 -9.97 1.18 -2.27
C SER A 190 -9.06 0.19 -2.98
N PHE A 191 -8.80 -0.98 -2.40
CA PHE A 191 -8.00 -2.01 -3.03
C PHE A 191 -8.62 -2.52 -4.34
N LEU A 192 -9.92 -2.83 -4.35
CA LEU A 192 -10.64 -3.32 -5.52
C LEU A 192 -10.73 -2.26 -6.64
N GLU A 193 -10.77 -0.97 -6.29
CA GLU A 193 -10.72 0.15 -7.22
C GLU A 193 -9.30 0.36 -7.80
N ASP A 194 -8.27 0.30 -6.94
CA ASP A 194 -6.87 0.52 -7.31
C ASP A 194 -6.29 -0.67 -8.11
N TYR A 195 -6.71 -1.90 -7.80
CA TYR A 195 -6.13 -3.15 -8.34
C TYR A 195 -7.19 -4.16 -8.84
N PRO A 196 -8.02 -3.82 -9.83
CA PRO A 196 -9.13 -4.67 -10.30
C PRO A 196 -8.70 -5.97 -11.01
N ARG A 197 -7.39 -6.17 -11.21
CA ARG A 197 -6.79 -7.38 -11.83
C ARG A 197 -5.82 -8.11 -10.91
N SER A 198 -5.77 -7.71 -9.64
CA SER A 198 -4.97 -8.37 -8.62
C SER A 198 -5.33 -9.85 -8.50
N GLU A 199 -4.38 -10.68 -8.09
CA GLU A 199 -4.71 -12.06 -7.68
C GLU A 199 -5.47 -12.11 -6.34
N TYR A 200 -5.43 -11.04 -5.55
CA TYR A 200 -6.13 -10.91 -4.27
C TYR A 200 -7.57 -10.36 -4.40
N ILE A 201 -8.08 -10.09 -5.62
CA ILE A 201 -9.40 -9.45 -5.80
C ILE A 201 -10.53 -10.24 -5.14
N GLU A 202 -10.50 -11.55 -5.23
CA GLU A 202 -11.55 -12.41 -4.71
C GLU A 202 -11.57 -12.37 -3.18
N GLU A 203 -10.39 -12.52 -2.56
CA GLU A 203 -10.25 -12.47 -1.11
C GLU A 203 -10.59 -11.08 -0.55
N ALA A 204 -10.13 -10.01 -1.21
CA ALA A 204 -10.48 -8.64 -0.83
C ALA A 204 -11.99 -8.37 -0.93
N ALA A 205 -12.66 -8.87 -1.98
CA ALA A 205 -14.11 -8.74 -2.14
C ALA A 205 -14.87 -9.56 -1.09
N TYR A 206 -14.39 -10.77 -0.77
CA TYR A 206 -14.93 -11.56 0.34
C TYR A 206 -14.81 -10.83 1.68
N ILE A 207 -13.62 -10.29 1.99
CA ILE A 207 -13.37 -9.50 3.21
C ILE A 207 -14.29 -8.28 3.25
N GLN A 208 -14.44 -7.56 2.13
CA GLN A 208 -15.35 -6.43 2.02
C GLN A 208 -16.78 -6.84 2.40
N PHE A 209 -17.32 -7.89 1.78
CA PHE A 209 -18.68 -8.32 2.03
C PHE A 209 -18.87 -8.80 3.47
N ARG A 210 -17.99 -9.68 3.97
CA ARG A 210 -18.09 -10.19 5.34
C ARG A 210 -18.08 -9.05 6.37
N ASN A 211 -17.17 -8.08 6.26
CA ASN A 211 -17.11 -6.95 7.18
C ASN A 211 -18.32 -6.03 7.02
N SER A 212 -18.87 -5.89 5.81
CA SER A 212 -20.10 -5.12 5.57
C SER A 212 -21.30 -5.78 6.24
N TYR A 213 -21.40 -7.10 6.15
CA TYR A 213 -22.39 -7.91 6.86
C TYR A 213 -22.28 -7.73 8.38
N VAL A 214 -21.09 -7.93 8.97
CA VAL A 214 -20.90 -7.78 10.43
C VAL A 214 -21.23 -6.36 10.88
N LEU A 215 -20.82 -5.35 10.11
CA LEU A 215 -21.14 -3.96 10.39
C LEU A 215 -22.66 -3.71 10.35
N ALA A 216 -23.38 -4.26 9.36
CA ALA A 216 -24.82 -4.12 9.21
C ALA A 216 -25.57 -4.76 10.38
N MET A 217 -25.28 -6.04 10.68
CA MET A 217 -25.99 -6.79 11.73
C MET A 217 -25.84 -6.15 13.10
N ASN A 218 -24.67 -5.58 13.41
CA ASN A 218 -24.37 -4.92 14.68
C ASN A 218 -24.73 -3.41 14.72
N SER A 219 -25.48 -2.90 13.74
CA SER A 219 -25.83 -1.49 13.69
C SER A 219 -27.04 -1.12 14.54
N VAL A 220 -27.04 0.12 15.06
CA VAL A 220 -28.26 0.75 15.57
C VAL A 220 -29.26 0.96 14.45
N LEU A 221 -30.58 0.91 14.74
CA LEU A 221 -31.61 0.94 13.71
C LEU A 221 -31.46 2.09 12.72
N SER A 222 -31.14 3.30 13.23
CA SER A 222 -31.00 4.52 12.41
C SER A 222 -29.96 4.42 11.29
N LYS A 223 -29.00 3.48 11.40
CA LYS A 223 -27.98 3.20 10.38
C LYS A 223 -28.14 1.82 9.75
N LYS A 224 -29.03 0.98 10.28
CA LYS A 224 -29.06 -0.44 9.94
C LYS A 224 -29.56 -0.65 8.52
N LYS A 225 -30.64 0.03 8.11
CA LYS A 225 -31.20 -0.09 6.75
C LYS A 225 -30.13 0.14 5.67
N GLU A 226 -29.50 1.31 5.70
CA GLU A 226 -28.46 1.68 4.74
C GLU A 226 -27.30 0.69 4.73
N ARG A 227 -26.87 0.21 5.90
CA ARG A 227 -25.75 -0.74 5.99
C ARG A 227 -26.11 -2.14 5.50
N VAL A 228 -27.34 -2.59 5.73
CA VAL A 228 -27.86 -3.85 5.17
C VAL A 228 -27.90 -3.74 3.65
N GLU A 229 -28.47 -2.67 3.11
CA GLU A 229 -28.52 -2.42 1.66
C GLU A 229 -27.11 -2.38 1.04
N ASN A 230 -26.17 -1.67 1.67
CA ASN A 230 -24.76 -1.63 1.23
C ASN A 230 -24.10 -3.02 1.28
N ALA A 231 -24.35 -3.81 2.34
CA ALA A 231 -23.80 -5.16 2.44
C ALA A 231 -24.37 -6.08 1.34
N MET A 232 -25.66 -6.01 1.06
CA MET A 232 -26.29 -6.74 -0.05
C MET A 232 -25.74 -6.30 -1.42
N GLU A 233 -25.43 -5.02 -1.61
CA GLU A 233 -24.76 -4.54 -2.82
C GLU A 233 -23.36 -5.16 -2.98
N THR A 234 -22.57 -5.20 -1.90
CA THR A 234 -21.24 -5.85 -1.93
C THR A 234 -21.34 -7.35 -2.21
N TYR A 235 -22.36 -8.03 -1.66
CA TYR A 235 -22.64 -9.43 -1.99
C TYR A 235 -22.98 -9.61 -3.47
N ALA A 236 -23.88 -8.80 -4.01
CA ALA A 236 -24.29 -8.91 -5.41
C ALA A 236 -23.08 -8.78 -6.35
N LYS A 237 -22.19 -7.81 -6.08
CA LYS A 237 -20.92 -7.65 -6.80
C LYS A 237 -20.03 -8.88 -6.65
N TYR A 238 -19.84 -9.36 -5.42
CA TYR A 238 -19.04 -10.55 -5.15
C TYR A 238 -19.58 -11.78 -5.91
N SER A 239 -20.87 -12.09 -5.76
CA SER A 239 -21.51 -13.26 -6.39
C SER A 239 -21.58 -13.20 -7.91
N TYR A 240 -21.54 -11.99 -8.49
CA TYR A 240 -21.52 -11.81 -9.93
C TYR A 240 -20.13 -12.06 -10.52
N LEU A 241 -19.07 -11.72 -9.79
CA LEU A 241 -17.69 -11.82 -10.25
C LEU A 241 -17.04 -13.15 -9.88
N PHE A 242 -17.45 -13.77 -8.77
CA PHE A 242 -16.79 -14.92 -8.18
C PHE A 242 -17.80 -16.05 -7.92
N GLU A 243 -17.57 -17.19 -8.55
CA GLU A 243 -18.37 -18.42 -8.39
C GLU A 243 -17.66 -19.47 -7.51
N ASP A 244 -16.59 -19.11 -6.78
CA ASP A 244 -15.82 -20.06 -5.99
C ASP A 244 -16.65 -20.73 -4.88
N GLU A 245 -16.57 -22.07 -4.85
CA GLU A 245 -17.20 -22.92 -3.86
C GLU A 245 -16.70 -22.61 -2.44
N SER A 246 -15.47 -22.12 -2.29
CA SER A 246 -14.81 -21.93 -0.98
C SER A 246 -15.61 -21.02 -0.04
N TYR A 247 -16.17 -19.93 -0.59
CA TYR A 247 -16.95 -18.96 0.18
C TYR A 247 -18.45 -18.96 -0.16
N ALA A 248 -18.87 -19.48 -1.32
CA ALA A 248 -20.24 -19.40 -1.82
C ALA A 248 -21.32 -19.78 -0.79
N LYS A 249 -21.13 -20.89 -0.07
CA LYS A 249 -22.10 -21.34 0.94
C LYS A 249 -22.24 -20.34 2.09
N ARG A 250 -21.13 -19.77 2.54
CA ARG A 250 -21.10 -18.82 3.66
C ARG A 250 -21.66 -17.47 3.24
N THR A 251 -21.29 -16.99 2.05
CA THR A 251 -21.73 -15.69 1.56
C THR A 251 -23.22 -15.68 1.25
N LYS A 252 -23.75 -16.76 0.66
CA LYS A 252 -25.18 -16.94 0.43
C LYS A 252 -25.99 -16.88 1.74
N ARG A 253 -25.54 -17.61 2.77
CA ARG A 253 -26.19 -17.58 4.10
C ARG A 253 -26.22 -16.17 4.69
N TYR A 254 -25.11 -15.44 4.63
CA TYR A 254 -25.09 -14.04 5.11
C TYR A 254 -26.06 -13.15 4.34
N ASN A 255 -26.21 -13.35 3.03
CA ASN A 255 -27.18 -12.59 2.23
C ASN A 255 -28.64 -12.95 2.55
N GLU A 256 -28.93 -14.21 2.86
CA GLU A 256 -30.25 -14.63 3.37
C GLU A 256 -30.55 -13.92 4.71
N GLU A 257 -29.61 -13.93 5.66
CA GLU A 257 -29.76 -13.23 6.94
C GLU A 257 -29.92 -11.71 6.77
N LEU A 258 -29.20 -11.09 5.83
CA LEU A 258 -29.38 -9.66 5.49
C LEU A 258 -30.76 -9.37 4.92
N SER A 259 -31.31 -10.28 4.12
CA SER A 259 -32.65 -10.13 3.55
C SER A 259 -33.72 -10.15 4.65
N ASP A 260 -33.59 -11.07 5.61
CA ASP A 260 -34.47 -11.14 6.78
C ASP A 260 -34.32 -9.89 7.67
N GLU A 261 -33.08 -9.44 7.91
CA GLU A 261 -32.82 -8.24 8.69
C GLU A 261 -33.40 -6.99 8.00
N LEU A 262 -33.35 -6.89 6.67
CA LEU A 262 -33.94 -5.77 5.93
C LEU A 262 -35.46 -5.69 6.14
N ILE A 263 -36.14 -6.84 6.16
CA ILE A 263 -37.59 -6.92 6.43
C ILE A 263 -37.87 -6.48 7.88
N SER A 264 -37.13 -7.01 8.85
CA SER A 264 -37.24 -6.65 10.27
C SER A 264 -37.01 -5.15 10.49
N VAL A 265 -36.01 -4.58 9.83
CA VAL A 265 -35.72 -3.13 9.89
C VAL A 265 -36.86 -2.32 9.29
N ALA A 266 -37.39 -2.71 8.13
CA ALA A 266 -38.52 -2.03 7.49
C ALA A 266 -39.80 -2.09 8.34
N GLU A 267 -40.02 -3.18 9.05
CA GLU A 267 -41.09 -3.33 10.03
C GLU A 267 -40.91 -2.36 11.20
N GLN A 268 -39.72 -2.33 11.81
CA GLN A 268 -39.42 -1.43 12.93
C GLN A 268 -39.56 0.05 12.57
N TYR A 269 -39.13 0.45 11.37
CA TYR A 269 -39.35 1.81 10.87
C TYR A 269 -40.85 2.11 10.71
N SER A 270 -41.59 1.22 10.07
CA SER A 270 -43.04 1.40 9.89
C SER A 270 -43.78 1.49 11.23
N PHE A 271 -43.33 0.76 12.26
CA PHE A 271 -43.87 0.89 13.61
C PHE A 271 -43.52 2.24 14.25
N ARG A 272 -42.26 2.70 14.14
CA ARG A 272 -41.84 4.01 14.69
C ARG A 272 -42.63 5.16 14.12
N GLU A 273 -42.91 5.12 12.82
CA GLU A 273 -43.69 6.15 12.14
C GLU A 273 -45.12 6.31 12.70
N ILE A 274 -45.73 5.22 13.21
CA ILE A 274 -47.01 5.29 13.92
C ILE A 274 -46.84 6.07 15.22
N GLY A 275 -45.81 5.74 16.00
CA GLY A 275 -45.51 6.42 17.26
C GLY A 275 -45.17 7.89 17.06
N GLU A 276 -44.36 8.21 16.04
CA GLU A 276 -43.98 9.59 15.69
C GLU A 276 -45.19 10.42 15.27
N ALA A 277 -46.06 9.89 14.42
CA ALA A 277 -47.32 10.56 14.06
C ALA A 277 -48.18 10.83 15.31
N TYR A 278 -48.29 9.84 16.20
CA TYR A 278 -49.09 10.00 17.42
C TYR A 278 -48.48 11.04 18.38
N GLU A 279 -47.16 11.08 18.53
CA GLU A 279 -46.48 12.09 19.35
C GLU A 279 -46.65 13.51 18.78
N LEU A 280 -46.63 13.66 17.45
CA LEU A 280 -46.91 14.95 16.80
C LEU A 280 -48.35 15.45 17.02
N SER A 281 -49.28 14.56 17.36
CA SER A 281 -50.66 14.93 17.69
C SER A 281 -50.79 15.74 18.98
N ARG A 282 -49.77 15.73 19.85
CA ARG A 282 -49.69 16.52 21.10
C ARG A 282 -49.45 18.03 20.88
N THR A 283 -49.77 18.51 19.70
CA THR A 283 -49.69 19.93 19.33
C THR A 283 -50.85 20.73 19.94
N THR A 284 -50.65 22.04 20.12
CA THR A 284 -51.68 22.97 20.62
C THR A 284 -52.72 23.35 19.57
N SER A 285 -52.50 23.02 18.29
CA SER A 285 -53.43 23.33 17.21
C SER A 285 -54.40 22.18 16.98
N GLU A 286 -55.69 22.40 17.22
CA GLU A 286 -56.73 21.36 17.06
C GLU A 286 -56.73 20.74 15.65
N LYS A 287 -56.63 21.58 14.61
CA LYS A 287 -56.54 21.11 13.23
C LYS A 287 -55.35 20.17 12.99
N LYS A 288 -54.16 20.51 13.54
CA LYS A 288 -52.96 19.67 13.37
C LYS A 288 -53.07 18.39 14.21
N LYS A 289 -53.67 18.46 15.40
CA LYS A 289 -53.93 17.31 16.26
C LYS A 289 -54.81 16.30 15.53
N VAL A 290 -55.97 16.70 15.03
CA VAL A 290 -56.87 15.84 14.22
C VAL A 290 -56.11 15.20 13.06
N TYR A 291 -55.37 15.99 12.28
CA TYR A 291 -54.57 15.48 11.16
C TYR A 291 -53.57 14.39 11.57
N TYR A 292 -52.81 14.60 12.64
CA TYR A 292 -51.81 13.62 13.09
C TYR A 292 -52.44 12.37 13.72
N LEU A 293 -53.61 12.49 14.36
CA LEU A 293 -54.39 11.35 14.83
C LEU A 293 -54.88 10.50 13.65
N GLU A 294 -55.48 11.12 12.62
CA GLU A 294 -55.89 10.41 11.39
C GLU A 294 -54.70 9.73 10.71
N GLU A 295 -53.56 10.42 10.61
CA GLU A 295 -52.34 9.86 10.03
C GLU A 295 -51.79 8.69 10.87
N THR A 296 -51.93 8.73 12.20
CA THR A 296 -51.59 7.61 13.08
C THR A 296 -52.44 6.38 12.78
N LEU A 297 -53.77 6.55 12.65
CA LEU A 297 -54.70 5.47 12.31
C LEU A 297 -54.35 4.85 10.96
N LYS A 298 -54.15 5.70 9.94
CA LYS A 298 -53.78 5.27 8.59
C LYS A 298 -52.45 4.51 8.57
N ARG A 299 -51.44 4.96 9.32
CA ARG A 299 -50.14 4.27 9.42
C ARG A 299 -50.27 2.93 10.11
N PHE A 300 -51.10 2.84 11.15
CA PHE A 300 -51.41 1.57 11.79
C PHE A 300 -52.11 0.60 10.83
N ASP A 301 -53.12 1.03 10.09
CA ASP A 301 -53.83 0.15 9.14
C ASP A 301 -52.89 -0.41 8.08
N ASN A 302 -52.00 0.45 7.55
CA ASN A 302 -50.96 0.03 6.61
C ASN A 302 -49.97 -0.95 7.24
N PHE A 303 -49.54 -0.70 8.49
CA PHE A 303 -48.65 -1.58 9.23
C PHE A 303 -49.28 -2.95 9.49
N ALA A 304 -50.51 -2.99 10.01
CA ALA A 304 -51.23 -4.23 10.33
C ALA A 304 -51.52 -5.06 9.08
N LYS A 305 -51.81 -4.40 7.96
CA LYS A 305 -51.98 -5.06 6.66
C LYS A 305 -50.66 -5.64 6.13
N LYS A 306 -49.55 -4.92 6.30
CA LYS A 306 -48.24 -5.31 5.75
C LYS A 306 -47.51 -6.33 6.63
N TYR A 307 -47.67 -6.26 7.95
CA TYR A 307 -47.00 -7.09 8.94
C TYR A 307 -48.00 -7.72 9.92
N PRO A 308 -48.91 -8.60 9.44
CA PRO A 308 -49.97 -9.18 10.27
C PRO A 308 -49.46 -10.08 11.41
N GLU A 309 -48.27 -10.65 11.26
CA GLU A 309 -47.63 -11.53 12.25
C GLU A 309 -46.54 -10.82 13.07
N SER A 310 -46.48 -9.48 13.02
CA SER A 310 -45.49 -8.69 13.74
C SER A 310 -45.64 -8.81 15.26
N GLU A 311 -44.52 -9.02 15.97
CA GLU A 311 -44.49 -8.93 17.44
C GLU A 311 -44.77 -7.50 17.97
N LEU A 312 -44.64 -6.48 17.11
CA LEU A 312 -44.94 -5.09 17.43
C LEU A 312 -46.43 -4.76 17.24
N LEU A 313 -47.23 -5.65 16.66
CA LEU A 313 -48.62 -5.39 16.31
C LEU A 313 -49.47 -5.01 17.53
N ASP A 314 -49.26 -5.65 18.68
CA ASP A 314 -50.02 -5.33 19.89
C ASP A 314 -49.65 -3.96 20.48
N LYS A 315 -48.37 -3.57 20.37
CA LYS A 315 -47.93 -2.22 20.72
C LYS A 315 -48.53 -1.19 19.76
N ALA A 316 -48.57 -1.50 18.47
CA ALA A 316 -49.17 -0.64 17.45
C ALA A 316 -50.68 -0.46 17.67
N LYS A 317 -51.41 -1.55 17.98
CA LYS A 317 -52.83 -1.53 18.35
C LYS A 317 -53.10 -0.66 19.59
N ALA A 318 -52.20 -0.68 20.56
CA ALA A 318 -52.33 0.14 21.75
C ALA A 318 -52.23 1.64 21.43
N ILE A 319 -51.34 2.04 20.51
CA ILE A 319 -51.25 3.43 20.03
C ILE A 319 -52.51 3.79 19.23
N HIS A 320 -52.93 2.92 18.31
CA HIS A 320 -54.15 3.10 17.51
C HIS A 320 -55.38 3.38 18.39
N LYS A 321 -55.64 2.53 19.39
CA LYS A 321 -56.79 2.68 20.29
C LYS A 321 -56.78 4.00 21.07
N ARG A 322 -55.59 4.50 21.45
CA ARG A 322 -55.46 5.81 22.10
C ARG A 322 -55.78 6.93 21.11
N ALA A 323 -55.23 6.84 19.90
CA ALA A 323 -55.48 7.81 18.84
C ALA A 323 -56.97 7.88 18.46
N GLU A 324 -57.65 6.75 18.30
CA GLU A 324 -59.11 6.70 18.04
C GLU A 324 -59.89 7.39 19.16
N LYS A 325 -59.56 7.08 20.42
CA LYS A 325 -60.24 7.68 21.57
C LYS A 325 -60.02 9.19 21.61
N GLU A 326 -58.80 9.66 21.37
CA GLU A 326 -58.50 11.10 21.35
C GLU A 326 -59.18 11.81 20.19
N LEU A 327 -59.27 11.17 19.01
CA LEU A 327 -59.91 11.72 17.83
C LEU A 327 -61.42 11.92 18.03
N VAL A 328 -62.10 10.97 18.70
CA VAL A 328 -63.53 11.12 19.06
C VAL A 328 -63.76 12.27 20.04
N ASN A 329 -62.74 12.65 20.82
CA ASN A 329 -62.81 13.71 21.82
C ASN A 329 -62.22 15.06 21.35
N SER A 330 -61.76 15.14 20.10
CA SER A 330 -61.19 16.33 19.45
C SER A 330 -62.23 16.95 18.52
#